data_AF-A0A5C3QCN3-F1
#
_entry.id   AF-A0A5C3QCN3-F1
#
_cell.length_a   1.000
_cell.length_b   1.000
_cell.length_c   1.000
_cell.angle_alpha   90.00
_cell.angle_beta   90.00
_cell.angle_gamma   90.00
#
_symmetry.space_group_name_H-M   'P 1'
#
loop_
_entity.id
_entity.type
_entity.pdbx_description
1 polymer ?
#
loop_
_entity_poly.entity_id
_entity_poly.type
_entity_poly.pdbx_seq_one_letter_code
_entity_poly.pdbx_strand_id
1 'polypeptide(L)'
;MSEFNSYAVLGAGLVGNAFITALLTTKPNASIVILSRSATKSSTLPAEIANNPHIKTVVVDYSSVSSVSTALKEHAIEVVVDTVQIYDEAFDNPLADAAKEAGTLKLFVPSEFGFVSENATMYPLNTKGATQEHVKSIGLPFVVINLTRSWASFISSGDVVFSATAVVDIAGFLVHLLTKYPCSKLEFTTYRIQGSRLTLKEAAAKFKLPIVFASSVPVPDEDDRNRRTLLQNVIESGKASVGWDHAKEEDSDSLAGSGNAAWEGHVWKTVKEVHNL
;
A
#
# COMPACT_ATOMS: atom_id res chain seq x y z
N MET A 1 12.91 -16.70 -13.29
CA MET A 1 11.54 -16.63 -13.86
C MET A 1 10.58 -16.40 -12.70
N SER A 2 9.55 -15.57 -12.84
CA SER A 2 8.57 -15.28 -11.77
C SER A 2 7.82 -16.56 -11.35
N GLU A 3 7.73 -16.83 -10.05
CA GLU A 3 7.02 -18.00 -9.50
C GLU A 3 5.49 -17.85 -9.51
N PHE A 4 4.97 -16.64 -9.75
CA PHE A 4 3.55 -16.31 -9.65
C PHE A 4 2.95 -15.90 -10.99
N ASN A 5 1.87 -16.54 -11.40
CA ASN A 5 1.13 -16.31 -12.62
C ASN A 5 -0.32 -15.88 -12.39
N SER A 6 -0.89 -16.17 -11.21
CA SER A 6 -2.29 -15.87 -10.89
C SER A 6 -2.42 -14.97 -9.65
N TYR A 7 -3.13 -13.85 -9.81
CA TYR A 7 -3.23 -12.79 -8.82
C TYR A 7 -4.69 -12.44 -8.55
N ALA A 8 -5.07 -12.25 -7.29
CA ALA A 8 -6.30 -11.55 -6.93
C ALA A 8 -5.97 -10.16 -6.40
N VAL A 9 -6.75 -9.16 -6.79
CA VAL A 9 -6.61 -7.79 -6.29
C VAL A 9 -7.90 -7.39 -5.59
N LEU A 10 -7.82 -7.08 -4.30
CA LEU A 10 -8.92 -6.53 -3.53
C LEU A 10 -8.80 -5.00 -3.53
N GLY A 11 -9.81 -4.35 -4.09
CA GLY A 11 -9.83 -2.90 -4.27
C GLY A 11 -9.11 -2.46 -5.54
N ALA A 12 -9.87 -2.10 -6.57
CA ALA A 12 -9.34 -1.46 -7.77
C ALA A 12 -9.31 0.08 -7.62
N GLY A 13 -8.68 0.54 -6.53
CA GLY A 13 -8.50 1.95 -6.23
C GLY A 13 -7.21 2.50 -6.86
N LEU A 14 -6.65 3.56 -6.27
CA LEU A 14 -5.45 4.20 -6.79
C LEU A 14 -4.23 3.27 -6.87
N VAL A 15 -3.94 2.52 -5.78
CA VAL A 15 -2.81 1.57 -5.75
C VAL A 15 -3.14 0.32 -6.56
N GLY A 16 -4.33 -0.25 -6.36
CA GLY A 16 -4.76 -1.46 -7.09
C GLY A 16 -4.72 -1.30 -8.62
N ASN A 17 -5.25 -0.21 -9.16
CA ASN A 17 -5.21 0.04 -10.61
C ASN A 17 -3.77 0.22 -11.11
N ALA A 18 -2.94 0.97 -10.38
CA ALA A 18 -1.53 1.15 -10.74
C ALA A 18 -0.77 -0.18 -10.74
N PHE A 19 -1.01 -1.03 -9.74
CA PHE A 19 -0.44 -2.38 -9.66
C PHE A 19 -0.86 -3.24 -10.86
N ILE A 20 -2.16 -3.30 -11.17
CA ILE A 20 -2.68 -4.09 -12.30
C ILE A 20 -2.04 -3.64 -13.62
N THR A 21 -2.00 -2.33 -13.89
CA THR A 21 -1.39 -1.78 -15.11
C THR A 21 0.11 -2.07 -15.18
N ALA A 22 0.85 -1.92 -14.09
CA ALA A 22 2.28 -2.22 -14.04
C ALA A 22 2.57 -3.72 -14.21
N LEU A 23 1.73 -4.57 -13.62
CA LEU A 23 1.85 -6.02 -13.70
C LEU A 23 1.61 -6.50 -15.14
N LEU A 24 0.55 -6.04 -15.80
CA LEU A 24 0.28 -6.38 -17.20
C LEU A 24 1.38 -5.90 -18.15
N THR A 25 2.00 -4.75 -17.86
CA THR A 25 3.14 -4.26 -18.63
C THR A 25 4.34 -5.21 -18.52
N THR A 26 4.61 -5.71 -17.32
CA THR A 26 5.77 -6.56 -17.03
C THR A 26 5.53 -8.03 -17.36
N LYS A 27 4.28 -8.47 -17.22
CA LYS A 27 3.82 -9.85 -17.40
C LYS A 27 2.46 -9.84 -18.12
N PRO A 28 2.44 -9.67 -19.46
CA PRO A 28 1.21 -9.51 -20.24
C PRO A 28 0.20 -10.66 -20.11
N ASN A 29 0.69 -11.86 -19.80
CA ASN A 29 -0.12 -13.07 -19.68
C ASN A 29 -0.47 -13.43 -18.22
N ALA A 30 -0.24 -12.53 -17.26
CA ALA A 30 -0.64 -12.76 -15.86
C ALA A 30 -2.18 -12.87 -15.77
N SER A 31 -2.68 -13.91 -15.10
CA SER A 31 -4.12 -14.01 -14.80
C SER A 31 -4.43 -13.14 -13.60
N ILE A 32 -5.37 -12.21 -13.74
CA ILE A 32 -5.75 -11.29 -12.67
C ILE A 32 -7.25 -11.41 -12.41
N VAL A 33 -7.61 -11.56 -11.14
CA VAL A 33 -9.00 -11.52 -10.67
C VAL A 33 -9.17 -10.30 -9.78
N ILE A 34 -10.00 -9.35 -10.21
CA ILE A 34 -10.40 -8.22 -9.38
C ILE A 34 -11.59 -8.68 -8.54
N LEU A 35 -11.42 -8.73 -7.22
CA LEU A 35 -12.51 -8.98 -6.30
C LEU A 35 -13.24 -7.65 -6.04
N SER A 36 -14.57 -7.68 -6.12
CA SER A 36 -15.42 -6.51 -5.90
C SER A 36 -16.64 -6.85 -5.06
N ARG A 37 -17.09 -5.90 -4.22
CA ARG A 37 -18.35 -6.03 -3.46
C ARG A 37 -19.62 -5.86 -4.32
N SER A 38 -19.49 -5.33 -5.54
CA SER A 38 -20.63 -5.10 -6.43
C SER A 38 -20.22 -5.17 -7.89
N ALA A 39 -21.07 -5.79 -8.72
CA ALA A 39 -20.95 -5.78 -10.18
C ALA A 39 -20.97 -4.35 -10.75
N THR A 40 -21.72 -3.44 -10.13
CA THR A 40 -21.89 -2.04 -10.60
C THR A 40 -20.65 -1.18 -10.38
N LYS A 41 -19.75 -1.56 -9.47
CA LYS A 41 -18.47 -0.85 -9.26
C LYS A 41 -17.38 -1.26 -10.25
N SER A 42 -17.62 -2.27 -11.09
CA SER A 42 -16.70 -2.65 -12.16
C SER A 42 -16.67 -1.63 -13.31
N SER A 43 -17.66 -0.75 -13.43
CA SER A 43 -17.76 0.26 -14.50
C SER A 43 -16.85 1.46 -14.31
N THR A 44 -16.18 1.60 -13.15
CA THR A 44 -15.22 2.67 -12.86
C THR A 44 -13.77 2.27 -13.15
N LEU A 45 -13.55 1.05 -13.66
CA LEU A 45 -12.21 0.59 -14.04
C LEU A 45 -11.75 1.33 -15.31
N PRO A 46 -10.45 1.66 -15.42
CA PRO A 46 -9.87 2.11 -16.68
C PRO A 46 -10.14 1.11 -17.82
N ALA A 47 -10.33 1.61 -19.04
CA ALA A 47 -10.74 0.79 -20.18
C ALA A 47 -9.71 -0.30 -20.52
N GLU A 48 -8.43 -0.01 -20.32
CA GLU A 48 -7.32 -0.94 -20.50
C GLU A 48 -7.33 -2.10 -19.49
N ILE A 49 -7.93 -1.91 -18.32
CA ILE A 49 -8.14 -2.96 -17.31
C ILE A 49 -9.44 -3.70 -17.63
N ALA A 50 -10.53 -2.96 -17.86
CA ALA A 50 -11.87 -3.53 -18.04
C ALA A 50 -11.98 -4.42 -19.30
N ASN A 51 -11.24 -4.10 -20.36
CA ASN A 51 -11.30 -4.83 -21.63
C ASN A 51 -10.17 -5.85 -21.80
N ASN A 52 -9.33 -6.07 -20.77
CA ASN A 52 -8.20 -6.98 -20.89
C ASN A 52 -8.67 -8.45 -20.77
N PRO A 53 -8.34 -9.34 -21.72
CA PRO A 53 -8.81 -10.73 -21.71
C PRO A 53 -8.23 -11.58 -20.56
N HIS A 54 -7.15 -11.14 -19.92
CA HIS A 54 -6.53 -11.81 -18.78
C HIS A 54 -7.06 -11.31 -17.43
N ILE A 55 -8.00 -10.35 -17.44
CA ILE A 55 -8.62 -9.81 -16.24
C ILE A 55 -10.06 -10.29 -16.13
N LYS A 56 -10.43 -10.76 -14.95
CA LYS A 56 -11.83 -11.07 -14.60
C LYS A 56 -12.23 -10.30 -13.36
N THR A 57 -13.43 -9.73 -13.36
CA THR A 57 -14.03 -9.19 -12.13
C THR A 57 -14.96 -10.23 -11.53
N VAL A 58 -14.76 -10.56 -10.26
CA VAL A 58 -15.62 -11.49 -9.51
C VAL A 58 -16.25 -10.75 -8.36
N VAL A 59 -17.57 -10.89 -8.22
CA VAL A 59 -18.31 -10.30 -7.11
C VAL A 59 -18.22 -11.23 -5.91
N VAL A 60 -17.74 -10.71 -4.79
CA VAL A 60 -17.62 -11.46 -3.52
C VAL A 60 -18.11 -10.61 -2.36
N ASP A 61 -18.54 -11.28 -1.30
CA ASP A 61 -18.77 -10.65 -0.01
C ASP A 61 -17.51 -10.76 0.86
N TYR A 62 -16.84 -9.64 1.09
CA TYR A 62 -15.62 -9.59 1.92
C TYR A 62 -15.86 -9.99 3.38
N SER A 63 -17.10 -9.93 3.87
CA SER A 63 -17.42 -10.40 5.22
C SER A 63 -17.60 -11.92 5.30
N SER A 64 -17.58 -12.62 4.17
CA SER A 64 -17.76 -14.06 4.08
C SER A 64 -16.47 -14.74 3.64
N VAL A 65 -15.84 -15.44 4.60
CA VAL A 65 -14.64 -16.27 4.36
C VAL A 65 -14.87 -17.23 3.19
N SER A 66 -16.01 -17.91 3.17
CA SER A 66 -16.36 -18.88 2.12
C SER A 66 -16.57 -18.24 0.74
N SER A 67 -17.14 -17.03 0.69
CA SER A 67 -17.32 -16.31 -0.58
C SER A 67 -15.97 -15.98 -1.22
N VAL A 68 -15.01 -15.51 -0.41
CA VAL A 68 -13.68 -15.15 -0.89
C VAL A 68 -12.85 -16.41 -1.18
N SER A 69 -12.83 -17.40 -0.28
CA SER A 69 -12.03 -18.62 -0.44
C SER A 69 -12.43 -19.41 -1.69
N THR A 70 -13.73 -19.50 -1.97
CA THR A 70 -14.26 -20.14 -3.19
C THR A 70 -13.77 -19.45 -4.45
N ALA A 71 -13.89 -18.12 -4.53
CA ALA A 71 -13.42 -17.36 -5.69
C ALA A 71 -11.90 -17.51 -5.91
N LEU A 72 -11.11 -17.45 -4.82
CA LEU A 72 -9.66 -17.62 -4.90
C LEU A 72 -9.28 -19.03 -5.40
N LYS A 73 -9.97 -20.07 -4.91
CA LYS A 73 -9.73 -21.46 -5.29
C LYS A 73 -10.15 -21.74 -6.73
N GLU A 74 -11.33 -21.29 -7.16
CA GLU A 74 -11.84 -21.47 -8.52
C GLU A 74 -10.91 -20.88 -9.59
N HIS A 75 -10.23 -19.79 -9.26
CA HIS A 75 -9.27 -19.12 -10.14
C HIS A 75 -7.81 -19.53 -9.91
N ALA A 76 -7.57 -20.52 -9.04
CA ALA A 76 -6.24 -20.99 -8.66
C ALA A 76 -5.28 -19.83 -8.36
N ILE A 77 -5.75 -18.87 -7.56
CA ILE A 77 -4.97 -17.67 -7.22
C ILE A 77 -3.74 -18.10 -6.43
N GLU A 78 -2.59 -17.49 -6.75
CA GLU A 78 -1.32 -17.75 -6.07
C GLU A 78 -0.91 -16.57 -5.18
N VAL A 79 -1.29 -15.34 -5.56
CA VAL A 79 -1.00 -14.12 -4.81
C VAL A 79 -2.27 -13.32 -4.60
N VAL A 80 -2.54 -12.92 -3.36
CA VAL A 80 -3.57 -11.93 -3.06
C VAL A 80 -2.90 -10.60 -2.77
N VAL A 81 -3.36 -9.53 -3.43
CA VAL A 81 -2.95 -8.16 -3.17
C VAL A 81 -4.15 -7.37 -2.66
N ASP A 82 -4.17 -7.10 -1.37
CA ASP A 82 -5.18 -6.27 -0.75
C ASP A 82 -4.73 -4.81 -0.75
N THR A 83 -5.56 -3.93 -1.33
CA THR A 83 -5.34 -2.48 -1.34
C THR A 83 -6.53 -1.69 -0.78
N VAL A 84 -7.42 -2.38 -0.06
CA VAL A 84 -8.60 -1.77 0.56
C VAL A 84 -8.18 -0.95 1.78
N GLN A 85 -8.58 0.31 1.84
CA GLN A 85 -8.27 1.18 2.98
C GLN A 85 -9.29 1.02 4.10
N ILE A 86 -9.24 -0.12 4.77
CA ILE A 86 -9.96 -0.38 6.02
C ILE A 86 -8.90 -0.69 7.09
N TYR A 87 -9.13 -0.20 8.31
CA TYR A 87 -8.18 -0.32 9.43
C TYR A 87 -8.85 -1.04 10.58
N ASP A 88 -9.23 -2.30 10.35
CA ASP A 88 -10.03 -3.10 11.27
C ASP A 88 -9.67 -4.58 11.11
N GLU A 89 -9.20 -5.18 12.19
CA GLU A 89 -8.86 -6.61 12.26
C GLU A 89 -10.06 -7.49 11.90
N ALA A 90 -11.29 -7.06 12.24
CA ALA A 90 -12.52 -7.78 11.91
C ALA A 90 -12.81 -7.79 10.41
N PHE A 91 -12.16 -6.91 9.64
CA PHE A 91 -12.20 -6.91 8.17
C PHE A 91 -11.00 -7.67 7.58
N ASP A 92 -9.78 -7.40 8.07
CA ASP A 92 -8.55 -7.93 7.47
C ASP A 92 -8.34 -9.43 7.76
N ASN A 93 -8.63 -9.88 8.99
CA ASN A 93 -8.38 -11.27 9.40
C ASN A 93 -9.23 -12.28 8.61
N PRO A 94 -10.55 -12.07 8.38
CA PRO A 94 -11.34 -12.95 7.52
C PRO A 94 -10.82 -13.06 6.09
N LEU A 95 -10.20 -12.01 5.54
CA LEU A 95 -9.59 -12.06 4.20
C LEU A 95 -8.35 -12.96 4.20
N ALA A 96 -7.52 -12.87 5.24
CA ALA A 96 -6.38 -13.76 5.43
C ALA A 96 -6.80 -15.23 5.66
N ASP A 97 -7.88 -15.45 6.41
CA ASP A 97 -8.45 -16.78 6.64
C ASP A 97 -9.00 -17.39 5.36
N ALA A 98 -9.73 -16.60 4.56
CA ALA A 98 -10.23 -17.03 3.26
C ALA A 98 -9.10 -17.38 2.28
N ALA A 99 -8.05 -16.56 2.32
CA ALA A 99 -6.83 -16.79 1.58
C ALA A 99 -6.18 -18.14 1.99
N LYS A 100 -6.04 -18.40 3.29
CA LYS A 100 -5.53 -19.69 3.78
C LYS A 100 -6.42 -20.87 3.38
N GLU A 101 -7.74 -20.72 3.51
CA GLU A 101 -8.74 -21.76 3.22
C GLU A 101 -8.78 -22.15 1.74
N ALA A 102 -8.53 -21.20 0.83
CA ALA A 102 -8.51 -21.47 -0.60
C ALA A 102 -7.47 -22.55 -0.99
N GLY A 103 -6.37 -22.66 -0.22
CA GLY A 103 -5.34 -23.69 -0.36
C GLY A 103 -4.43 -23.56 -1.58
N THR A 104 -4.64 -22.55 -2.44
CA THR A 104 -3.83 -22.29 -3.65
C THR A 104 -2.81 -21.17 -3.47
N LEU A 105 -2.94 -20.38 -2.41
CA LEU A 105 -2.11 -19.21 -2.17
C LEU A 105 -0.70 -19.56 -1.73
N LYS A 106 0.23 -18.82 -2.31
CA LYS A 106 1.65 -18.81 -2.00
C LYS A 106 2.05 -17.57 -1.21
N LEU A 107 1.42 -16.41 -1.48
CA LEU A 107 1.77 -15.15 -0.85
C LEU A 107 0.56 -14.22 -0.67
N PHE A 108 0.48 -13.57 0.49
CA PHE A 108 -0.49 -12.54 0.80
C PHE A 108 0.19 -11.16 0.91
N VAL A 109 -0.38 -10.14 0.29
CA VAL A 109 0.10 -8.76 0.40
C VAL A 109 -1.01 -7.96 1.09
N PRO A 110 -0.93 -7.75 2.42
CA PRO A 110 -1.92 -6.97 3.16
C PRO A 110 -1.93 -5.50 2.72
N SER A 111 -3.03 -4.78 3.01
CA SER A 111 -3.20 -3.36 2.68
C SER A 111 -2.35 -2.42 3.54
N GLU A 112 -1.03 -2.51 3.40
CA GLU A 112 -0.04 -1.85 4.26
C GLU A 112 0.59 -0.59 3.65
N PHE A 113 0.14 -0.17 2.46
CA PHE A 113 0.69 0.90 1.61
C PHE A 113 0.63 2.32 2.23
N GLY A 114 1.15 2.47 3.44
CA GLY A 114 1.14 3.61 4.33
C GLY A 114 2.24 3.49 5.40
N PHE A 115 2.07 4.22 6.51
CA PHE A 115 3.10 4.37 7.54
C PHE A 115 3.61 3.06 8.11
N VAL A 116 4.80 3.11 8.72
CA VAL A 116 5.41 1.96 9.40
C VAL A 116 4.47 1.45 10.49
N SER A 117 4.04 0.20 10.36
CA SER A 117 3.16 -0.50 11.30
C SER A 117 3.94 -1.40 12.28
N GLU A 118 5.20 -1.71 11.97
CA GLU A 118 6.08 -2.51 12.81
C GLU A 118 6.24 -1.90 14.20
N ASN A 119 5.87 -2.66 15.24
CA ASN A 119 5.87 -2.25 16.65
C ASN A 119 5.00 -1.02 16.97
N ALA A 120 4.07 -0.63 16.09
CA ALA A 120 3.21 0.52 16.33
C ALA A 120 2.15 0.22 17.40
N THR A 121 2.00 1.10 18.39
CA THR A 121 1.01 0.97 19.46
C THR A 121 -0.22 1.86 19.27
N MET A 122 -0.16 2.81 18.34
CA MET A 122 -1.23 3.78 18.07
C MET A 122 -2.23 3.27 17.04
N TYR A 123 -3.52 3.54 17.25
CA TYR A 123 -4.54 3.38 16.22
C TYR A 123 -4.33 4.40 15.08
N PRO A 124 -4.51 4.03 13.80
CA PRO A 124 -4.88 2.71 13.27
C PRO A 124 -3.70 1.77 12.94
N LEU A 125 -2.46 2.09 13.31
CA LEU A 125 -1.29 1.29 12.92
C LEU A 125 -1.14 0.01 13.75
N ASN A 126 -1.62 0.02 14.98
CA ASN A 126 -1.60 -1.17 15.85
C ASN A 126 -2.46 -2.32 15.29
N THR A 127 -3.60 -2.02 14.67
CA THR A 127 -4.46 -3.06 14.05
C THR A 127 -3.74 -3.76 12.91
N LYS A 128 -2.88 -3.03 12.18
CA LYS A 128 -2.02 -3.60 11.13
C LYS A 128 -1.00 -4.59 11.67
N GLY A 129 -0.38 -4.27 12.80
CA GLY A 129 0.52 -5.18 13.51
C GLY A 129 -0.21 -6.46 13.95
N ALA A 130 -1.41 -6.31 14.53
CA ALA A 130 -2.25 -7.44 14.93
C ALA A 130 -2.67 -8.33 13.74
N THR A 131 -3.05 -7.73 12.61
CA THR A 131 -3.32 -8.47 11.37
C THR A 131 -2.08 -9.25 10.90
N GLN A 132 -0.88 -8.66 10.93
CA GLN A 132 0.36 -9.36 10.57
C GLN A 132 0.64 -10.56 11.49
N GLU A 133 0.39 -10.42 12.81
CA GLU A 133 0.49 -11.51 13.76
C GLU A 133 -0.51 -12.63 13.47
N HIS A 134 -1.76 -12.29 13.15
CA HIS A 134 -2.79 -13.25 12.76
C HIS A 134 -2.39 -14.03 11.50
N VAL A 135 -2.01 -13.33 10.42
CA VAL A 135 -1.58 -13.92 9.15
C VAL A 135 -0.38 -14.87 9.36
N LYS A 136 0.56 -14.47 10.24
CA LYS A 136 1.70 -15.32 10.64
C LYS A 136 1.25 -16.57 11.40
N SER A 137 0.29 -16.43 12.33
CA SER A 137 -0.19 -17.53 13.18
C SER A 137 -0.88 -18.65 12.39
N ILE A 138 -1.58 -18.30 11.29
CA ILE A 138 -2.20 -19.26 10.37
C ILE A 138 -1.21 -19.83 9.33
N GLY A 139 0.07 -19.43 9.41
CA GLY A 139 1.13 -19.89 8.53
C GLY A 139 0.88 -19.53 7.07
N LEU A 140 0.37 -18.32 6.80
CA LEU A 140 0.23 -17.78 5.47
C LEU A 140 1.42 -16.84 5.19
N PRO A 141 2.29 -17.12 4.20
CA PRO A 141 3.37 -16.22 3.86
C PRO A 141 2.84 -14.86 3.42
N PHE A 142 3.45 -13.79 3.91
CA PHE A 142 3.09 -12.43 3.50
C PHE A 142 4.29 -11.51 3.31
N VAL A 143 4.09 -10.43 2.56
CA VAL A 143 5.07 -9.35 2.41
C VAL A 143 4.42 -8.00 2.65
N VAL A 144 5.06 -7.16 3.46
CA VAL A 144 4.59 -5.81 3.81
C VAL A 144 5.38 -4.77 3.02
N ILE A 145 4.68 -3.73 2.54
CA ILE A 145 5.30 -2.58 1.91
C ILE A 145 4.84 -1.31 2.63
N ASN A 146 5.72 -0.75 3.46
CA ASN A 146 5.49 0.54 4.11
C ASN A 146 6.08 1.68 3.29
N LEU A 147 5.33 2.77 3.24
CA LEU A 147 5.63 3.94 2.44
C LEU A 147 4.85 5.15 2.97
N THR A 148 5.27 6.35 2.61
CA THR A 148 4.38 7.51 2.75
C THR A 148 4.05 8.04 1.37
N ARG A 149 2.76 8.15 1.06
CA ARG A 149 2.30 8.66 -0.24
C ARG A 149 2.47 10.17 -0.29
N SER A 150 2.82 10.73 -1.45
CA SER A 150 2.87 12.20 -1.61
C SER A 150 1.48 12.83 -1.48
N TRP A 151 1.35 13.91 -0.71
CA TRP A 151 0.10 14.66 -0.54
C TRP A 151 0.34 16.17 -0.40
N ALA A 152 -0.74 16.94 -0.53
CA ALA A 152 -0.75 18.40 -0.61
C ALA A 152 -1.65 19.06 0.47
N SER A 153 -1.21 20.26 0.86
CA SER A 153 -1.74 21.20 1.86
C SER A 153 -1.64 20.74 3.32
N PHE A 154 -0.74 21.40 4.05
CA PHE A 154 -0.41 21.13 5.44
C PHE A 154 -0.40 22.44 6.23
N ILE A 155 -0.77 22.35 7.50
CA ILE A 155 -0.33 23.30 8.51
C ILE A 155 0.78 22.59 9.26
N SER A 156 1.88 23.25 9.58
CA SER A 156 2.89 22.70 10.49
C SER A 156 3.96 23.73 10.84
N SER A 157 4.75 23.46 11.89
CA SER A 157 6.09 24.06 12.04
C SER A 157 6.95 23.80 10.79
N GLY A 158 6.72 22.63 10.17
CA GLY A 158 7.24 22.25 8.86
C GLY A 158 8.71 21.87 8.83
N ASP A 159 9.30 21.60 10.00
CA ASP A 159 10.71 21.22 10.19
C ASP A 159 10.94 19.71 10.30
N VAL A 160 9.88 18.94 10.53
CA VAL A 160 9.97 17.48 10.68
C VAL A 160 9.98 16.81 9.32
N VAL A 161 10.90 15.87 9.13
CA VAL A 161 11.02 15.11 7.89
C VAL A 161 9.87 14.11 7.74
N PHE A 162 9.39 13.98 6.51
CA PHE A 162 8.46 12.94 6.11
C PHE A 162 8.96 12.30 4.81
N SER A 163 8.48 11.09 4.54
CA SER A 163 8.77 10.39 3.30
C SER A 163 7.68 10.63 2.25
N ALA A 164 8.01 10.54 0.98
CA ALA A 164 7.06 10.62 -0.11
C ALA A 164 7.43 9.62 -1.20
N THR A 165 6.46 8.85 -1.69
CA THR A 165 6.65 7.82 -2.71
C THR A 165 5.58 7.96 -3.77
N ALA A 166 5.99 7.97 -5.03
CA ALA A 166 5.09 8.05 -6.16
C ALA A 166 4.29 6.76 -6.31
N VAL A 167 3.00 6.85 -6.64
CA VAL A 167 2.14 5.66 -6.82
C VAL A 167 2.70 4.69 -7.86
N VAL A 168 3.33 5.22 -8.91
CA VAL A 168 3.98 4.39 -9.94
C VAL A 168 5.17 3.59 -9.41
N ASP A 169 5.93 4.14 -8.44
CA ASP A 169 7.02 3.41 -7.80
C ASP A 169 6.48 2.36 -6.81
N ILE A 170 5.38 2.66 -6.11
CA ILE A 170 4.71 1.68 -5.23
C ILE A 170 4.29 0.46 -6.03
N ALA A 171 3.57 0.69 -7.14
CA ALA A 171 3.10 -0.36 -8.03
C ALA A 171 4.27 -1.10 -8.70
N GLY A 172 5.25 -0.35 -9.23
CA GLY A 172 6.42 -0.91 -9.88
C GLY A 172 7.27 -1.77 -8.95
N PHE A 173 7.47 -1.33 -7.70
CA PHE A 173 8.25 -2.07 -6.71
C PHE A 173 7.55 -3.37 -6.31
N LEU A 174 6.23 -3.33 -6.09
CA LEU A 174 5.46 -4.55 -5.81
C LEU A 174 5.55 -5.53 -7.00
N VAL A 175 5.40 -5.05 -8.23
CA VAL A 175 5.57 -5.89 -9.44
C VAL A 175 6.99 -6.43 -9.54
N HIS A 176 8.02 -5.63 -9.22
CA HIS A 176 9.40 -6.07 -9.19
C HIS A 176 9.59 -7.23 -8.21
N LEU A 177 9.09 -7.09 -6.97
CA LEU A 177 9.13 -8.16 -5.97
C LEU A 177 8.48 -9.44 -6.49
N LEU A 178 7.22 -9.35 -6.92
CA LEU A 178 6.42 -10.51 -7.36
C LEU A 178 6.91 -11.16 -8.66
N THR A 179 7.72 -10.46 -9.46
CA THR A 179 8.22 -10.99 -10.74
C THR A 179 9.68 -11.42 -10.72
N LYS A 180 10.47 -10.93 -9.76
CA LYS A 180 11.93 -11.17 -9.71
C LYS A 180 12.35 -12.06 -8.54
N TYR A 181 11.62 -12.05 -7.43
CA TYR A 181 11.97 -12.82 -6.25
C TYR A 181 11.14 -14.10 -6.14
N PRO A 182 11.73 -15.20 -5.66
CA PRO A 182 10.97 -16.37 -5.26
C PRO A 182 10.21 -16.10 -3.96
N CYS A 183 9.15 -16.87 -3.70
CA CYS A 183 8.30 -16.73 -2.51
C CYS A 183 9.10 -16.80 -1.20
N SER A 184 10.11 -17.67 -1.13
CA SER A 184 10.98 -17.82 0.04
C SER A 184 11.84 -16.60 0.37
N LYS A 185 11.95 -15.63 -0.55
CA LYS A 185 12.61 -14.34 -0.30
C LYS A 185 11.63 -13.24 0.13
N LEU A 186 10.33 -13.49 0.01
CA LEU A 186 9.28 -12.53 0.31
C LEU A 186 8.53 -12.89 1.60
N GLU A 187 8.50 -14.16 1.98
CA GLU A 187 7.77 -14.63 3.16
C GLU A 187 8.22 -13.92 4.45
N PHE A 188 7.25 -13.34 5.15
CA PHE A 188 7.42 -12.66 6.43
C PHE A 188 8.43 -11.51 6.38
N THR A 189 8.48 -10.79 5.26
CA THR A 189 9.37 -9.64 5.07
C THR A 189 8.60 -8.32 5.03
N THR A 190 9.30 -7.25 5.41
CA THR A 190 8.80 -5.87 5.36
C THR A 190 9.78 -5.02 4.57
N TYR A 191 9.28 -4.26 3.60
CA TYR A 191 10.05 -3.31 2.82
C TYR A 191 9.58 -1.88 3.11
N ARG A 192 10.53 -1.01 3.48
CA ARG A 192 10.30 0.42 3.69
C ARG A 192 10.83 1.18 2.49
N ILE A 193 9.94 1.73 1.67
CA ILE A 193 10.33 2.39 0.41
C ILE A 193 10.06 3.89 0.46
N GLN A 194 10.90 4.66 -0.23
CA GLN A 194 10.72 6.11 -0.38
C GLN A 194 11.28 6.63 -1.70
N GLY A 195 10.61 7.63 -2.30
CA GLY A 195 11.14 8.38 -3.46
C GLY A 195 11.71 9.75 -3.08
N SER A 196 11.25 10.34 -2.00
CA SER A 196 11.81 11.56 -1.41
C SER A 196 11.68 11.53 0.10
N ARG A 197 12.59 12.23 0.77
CA ARG A 197 12.53 12.50 2.20
C ARG A 197 12.85 13.97 2.38
N LEU A 198 11.91 14.71 2.95
CA LEU A 198 11.93 16.16 2.99
C LEU A 198 11.07 16.68 4.14
N THR A 199 11.27 17.93 4.50
CA THR A 199 10.41 18.68 5.41
C THR A 199 9.27 19.37 4.64
N LEU A 200 8.23 19.84 5.33
CA LEU A 200 7.17 20.62 4.69
C LEU A 200 7.66 21.98 4.19
N LYS A 201 8.66 22.59 4.84
CA LYS A 201 9.32 23.80 4.34
C LYS A 201 10.03 23.55 3.03
N GLU A 202 10.79 22.46 2.93
CA GLU A 202 11.44 22.07 1.68
C GLU A 202 10.42 21.73 0.58
N ALA A 203 9.30 21.09 0.95
CA ALA A 203 8.21 20.84 0.02
C ALA A 203 7.65 22.17 -0.49
N ALA A 204 7.21 23.06 0.40
CA ALA A 204 6.65 24.37 0.06
C ALA A 204 7.59 25.18 -0.83
N ALA A 205 8.89 25.19 -0.54
CA ALA A 205 9.90 25.84 -1.37
C ALA A 205 9.96 25.24 -2.80
N LYS A 206 9.93 23.91 -2.93
CA LYS A 206 9.91 23.23 -4.25
C LYS A 206 8.64 23.57 -5.04
N PHE A 207 7.48 23.59 -4.38
CA PHE A 207 6.20 23.91 -4.99
C PHE A 207 5.94 25.42 -5.18
N LYS A 208 6.84 26.29 -4.71
CA LYS A 208 6.64 27.75 -4.66
C LYS A 208 5.34 28.13 -3.93
N LEU A 209 4.99 27.38 -2.90
CA LEU A 209 3.79 27.61 -2.09
C LEU A 209 4.12 28.56 -0.93
N PRO A 210 3.21 29.50 -0.60
CA PRO A 210 3.35 30.30 0.60
C PRO A 210 3.19 29.42 1.84
N ILE A 211 3.98 29.68 2.87
CA ILE A 211 3.79 29.08 4.19
C ILE A 211 2.81 29.95 4.96
N VAL A 212 1.68 29.37 5.37
CA VAL A 212 0.64 30.04 6.15
C VAL A 212 0.54 29.38 7.52
N PHE A 213 0.69 30.17 8.57
CA PHE A 213 0.44 29.73 9.94
C PHE A 213 -1.05 29.89 10.25
N ALA A 214 -1.72 28.78 10.56
CA ALA A 214 -3.12 28.76 10.96
C ALA A 214 -3.32 27.74 12.08
N SER A 215 -4.38 27.91 12.87
CA SER A 215 -4.72 26.99 13.98
C SER A 215 -5.39 25.69 13.52
N SER A 216 -5.90 25.63 12.29
CA SER A 216 -6.50 24.43 11.69
C SER A 216 -6.57 24.53 10.16
N VAL A 217 -6.57 23.39 9.47
CA VAL A 217 -6.49 23.35 8.00
C VAL A 217 -7.73 24.00 7.40
N PRO A 218 -7.63 25.03 6.55
CA PRO A 218 -8.78 25.82 6.11
C PRO A 218 -9.53 25.14 4.97
N VAL A 219 -10.15 24.00 5.26
CA VAL A 219 -11.07 23.29 4.36
C VAL A 219 -12.52 23.49 4.79
N PRO A 220 -13.49 23.52 3.87
CA PRO A 220 -14.90 23.73 4.22
C PRO A 220 -15.55 22.53 4.91
N ASP A 221 -15.05 21.33 4.62
CA ASP A 221 -15.58 20.07 5.13
C ASP A 221 -14.89 19.66 6.44
N GLU A 222 -15.67 19.33 7.47
CA GLU A 222 -15.16 18.98 8.80
C GLU A 222 -14.42 17.64 8.78
N ASP A 223 -14.91 16.66 8.03
CA ASP A 223 -14.27 15.36 7.89
C ASP A 223 -12.91 15.47 7.18
N ASP A 224 -12.81 16.27 6.11
CA ASP A 224 -11.55 16.59 5.45
C ASP A 224 -10.60 17.34 6.40
N ARG A 225 -11.13 18.27 7.22
CA ARG A 225 -10.32 18.98 8.23
C ARG A 225 -9.72 18.00 9.24
N ASN A 226 -10.53 17.09 9.77
CA ASN A 226 -10.11 16.10 10.75
C ASN A 226 -9.06 15.14 10.17
N ARG A 227 -9.27 14.64 8.94
CA ARG A 227 -8.29 13.78 8.25
C ARG A 227 -6.95 14.48 8.03
N ARG A 228 -6.97 15.73 7.55
CA ARG A 228 -5.73 16.50 7.32
C ARG A 228 -5.01 16.85 8.62
N THR A 229 -5.77 17.17 9.68
CA THR A 229 -5.21 17.46 11.01
C THR A 229 -4.56 16.21 11.62
N LEU A 230 -5.21 15.03 11.52
CA LEU A 230 -4.60 13.78 11.94
C LEU A 230 -3.28 13.53 11.21
N LEU A 231 -3.28 13.70 9.90
CA LEU A 231 -2.11 13.42 9.07
C LEU A 231 -0.97 14.42 9.31
N GLN A 232 -1.30 15.67 9.62
CA GLN A 232 -0.36 16.66 10.13
C GLN A 232 0.27 16.21 11.44
N ASN A 233 -0.53 15.79 12.42
CA ASN A 233 -0.02 15.33 13.72
C ASN A 233 0.94 14.13 13.56
N VAL A 234 0.66 13.26 12.60
CA VAL A 234 1.57 12.14 12.25
C VAL A 234 2.89 12.65 11.68
N ILE A 235 2.89 13.67 10.82
CA ILE A 235 4.13 14.30 10.33
C ILE A 235 4.90 14.97 11.46
N GLU A 236 4.23 15.79 12.27
CA GLU A 236 4.86 16.56 13.34
C GLU A 236 5.45 15.68 14.43
N SER A 237 4.90 14.48 14.61
CA SER A 237 5.47 13.48 15.52
C SER A 237 6.60 12.66 14.90
N GLY A 238 7.00 12.91 13.65
CA GLY A 238 8.05 12.16 12.92
C GLY A 238 7.58 10.84 12.30
N LYS A 239 6.39 10.37 12.67
CA LYS A 239 5.81 9.08 12.27
C LYS A 239 5.48 8.94 10.79
N ALA A 240 5.54 10.04 10.03
CA ALA A 240 5.38 10.06 8.58
C ALA A 240 6.70 9.81 7.81
N SER A 241 7.81 9.64 8.50
CA SER A 241 9.02 9.09 7.90
C SER A 241 8.93 7.57 7.86
N VAL A 242 9.31 6.95 6.74
CA VAL A 242 9.46 5.48 6.70
C VAL A 242 10.68 5.00 7.50
N GLY A 243 11.55 5.92 7.90
CA GLY A 243 12.63 5.68 8.85
C GLY A 243 12.18 5.57 10.31
N TRP A 244 10.92 5.87 10.62
CA TRP A 244 10.40 5.85 11.99
C TRP A 244 10.54 4.48 12.65
N ASP A 245 11.09 4.47 13.87
CA ASP A 245 11.24 3.30 14.74
C ASP A 245 10.32 3.50 15.95
N HIS A 246 9.19 2.77 15.99
CA HIS A 246 8.22 2.89 17.09
C HIS A 246 8.77 2.41 18.44
N ALA A 247 9.77 1.53 18.46
CA ALA A 247 10.34 1.05 19.71
C ALA A 247 11.26 2.10 20.36
N LYS A 248 11.90 2.93 19.54
CA LYS A 248 12.82 3.99 19.99
C LYS A 248 12.19 5.38 20.02
N GLU A 249 11.01 5.52 19.42
CA GLU A 249 10.31 6.80 19.23
C GLU A 249 11.17 7.85 18.50
N GLU A 250 11.93 7.39 17.50
CA GLU A 250 12.83 8.24 16.72
C GLU A 250 12.83 7.89 15.24
N ASP A 251 13.28 8.84 14.41
CA ASP A 251 13.47 8.63 12.98
C ASP A 251 14.90 8.17 12.68
N SER A 252 15.04 7.14 11.86
CA SER A 252 16.33 6.51 11.55
C SER A 252 16.67 6.60 10.06
N ASP A 253 17.79 7.23 9.74
CA ASP A 253 18.34 7.28 8.38
C ASP A 253 18.66 5.90 7.81
N SER A 254 19.09 4.95 8.66
CA SER A 254 19.41 3.59 8.22
C SER A 254 18.17 2.78 7.85
N LEU A 255 17.01 3.08 8.45
CA LEU A 255 15.75 2.41 8.14
C LEU A 255 15.02 3.10 6.98
N ALA A 256 15.21 4.41 6.82
CA ALA A 256 14.57 5.23 5.81
C ALA A 256 14.94 4.75 4.40
N GLY A 257 13.96 4.22 3.66
CA GLY A 257 14.19 3.70 2.32
C GLY A 257 15.04 2.42 2.28
N SER A 258 15.21 1.71 3.40
CA SER A 258 15.97 0.46 3.48
C SER A 258 15.48 -0.61 2.47
N GLY A 259 14.20 -0.57 2.10
CA GLY A 259 13.62 -1.44 1.07
C GLY A 259 14.00 -1.07 -0.36
N ASN A 260 14.47 0.16 -0.62
CA ASN A 260 14.79 0.60 -1.99
C ASN A 260 15.88 -0.26 -2.65
N ALA A 261 16.82 -0.78 -1.86
CA ALA A 261 17.90 -1.64 -2.35
C ALA A 261 17.42 -2.96 -2.97
N ALA A 262 16.19 -3.39 -2.67
CA ALA A 262 15.59 -4.58 -3.28
C ALA A 262 15.21 -4.38 -4.76
N TRP A 263 15.24 -3.15 -5.27
CA TRP A 263 15.08 -2.84 -6.70
C TRP A 263 16.32 -2.10 -7.22
N GLU A 264 17.43 -2.84 -7.32
CA GLU A 264 18.71 -2.31 -7.76
C GLU A 264 18.62 -1.62 -9.14
N GLY A 265 19.23 -0.44 -9.25
CA GLY A 265 19.22 0.37 -10.47
C GLY A 265 17.92 1.13 -10.73
N HIS A 266 16.87 0.97 -9.91
CA HIS A 266 15.66 1.76 -10.05
C HIS A 266 15.90 3.21 -9.66
N VAL A 267 15.42 4.13 -10.50
CA VAL A 267 15.43 5.57 -10.23
C VAL A 267 14.07 5.95 -9.65
N TRP A 268 14.03 6.10 -8.34
CA TRP A 268 12.83 6.47 -7.60
C TRP A 268 12.38 7.89 -7.94
N LYS A 269 11.10 8.07 -8.26
CA LYS A 269 10.57 9.39 -8.59
C LYS A 269 10.54 10.28 -7.36
N THR A 270 11.14 11.44 -7.52
CA THR A 270 11.10 12.50 -6.55
C THR A 270 9.76 13.25 -6.60
N VAL A 271 9.44 13.97 -5.52
CA VAL A 271 8.30 14.88 -5.49
C VAL A 271 8.32 15.89 -6.65
N LYS A 272 9.50 16.32 -7.11
CA LYS A 272 9.60 17.24 -8.26
C LYS A 272 9.13 16.60 -9.56
N GLU A 273 9.59 15.39 -9.84
CA GLU A 273 9.25 14.67 -11.07
C GLU A 273 7.78 14.26 -11.12
N VAL A 274 7.19 13.91 -9.98
CA VAL A 274 5.75 13.57 -9.90
C VAL A 274 4.87 14.78 -10.20
N HIS A 275 5.31 15.98 -9.80
CA HIS A 275 4.53 17.21 -9.91
C HIS A 275 4.97 18.14 -11.04
N ASN A 276 5.89 17.69 -11.91
CA ASN A 276 6.44 18.46 -13.03
C ASN A 276 7.00 19.83 -12.62
N LEU A 277 7.75 19.88 -11.51
CA LEU A 277 8.34 21.10 -10.93
C LEU A 277 9.74 21.42 -11.47
#